data_AF-A0A1H4MJL8-F1
#
_entry.id   AF-A0A1H4MJL8-F1
#
_cell.length_a   1.000
_cell.length_b   1.000
_cell.length_c   1.000
_cell.angle_alpha   90.00
_cell.angle_beta   90.00
_cell.angle_gamma   90.00
#
_symmetry.space_group_name_H-M   'P 1'
#
loop_
_entity.id
_entity.type
_entity.pdbx_description
1 polymer ?
#
loop_
_entity_poly.entity_id
_entity_poly.type
_entity_poly.pdbx_seq_one_letter_code
_entity_poly.pdbx_strand_id
1 'polypeptide(L)'
;MKKTPIWPAIALIPLLAACAPTIPLPAPASSGPSEAATTPGDGSSPSDSAGSPSASTGALSLKEGCEKFNTLDEKLAGLQPTDKKGLLDLWDEFDRASDAVPYDLQGLYKSMSVVVLAYQGKAAGEGDGPSKQDKDLVSQHFLRASGLCTPEGVTLTLKVL
;
A
#
# COMPACT_ATOMS: atom_id res chain seq x y z
N MET A 1 37.19 38.62 -4.09
CA MET A 1 38.02 38.26 -5.26
C MET A 1 37.26 37.23 -6.10
N LYS A 2 37.31 37.29 -7.44
CA LYS A 2 36.51 36.46 -8.36
C LYS A 2 37.24 35.15 -8.69
N LYS A 3 36.60 33.97 -8.58
CA LYS A 3 36.99 32.71 -9.25
C LYS A 3 35.79 31.77 -9.49
N THR A 4 35.17 31.88 -10.66
CA THR A 4 34.60 30.76 -11.45
C THR A 4 35.66 30.34 -12.50
N PRO A 5 35.51 29.29 -13.34
CA PRO A 5 34.37 28.36 -13.57
C PRO A 5 34.80 26.86 -13.61
N ILE A 6 33.90 25.95 -14.01
CA ILE A 6 34.02 25.02 -15.17
C ILE A 6 32.95 23.91 -15.10
N TRP A 7 32.29 23.66 -16.24
CA TRP A 7 31.40 22.53 -16.55
C TRP A 7 32.04 21.79 -17.75
N PRO A 8 31.92 20.46 -17.87
CA PRO A 8 30.76 19.81 -18.49
C PRO A 8 30.35 18.54 -17.66
N ALA A 9 29.60 17.52 -18.10
CA ALA A 9 29.10 17.13 -19.43
C ALA A 9 27.75 16.36 -19.37
N ILE A 10 27.34 15.78 -20.50
CA ILE A 10 26.11 15.01 -20.71
C ILE A 10 26.41 13.50 -20.67
N ALA A 11 25.51 12.69 -20.10
CA ALA A 11 25.49 11.23 -20.28
C ALA A 11 24.05 10.71 -20.48
N LEU A 12 23.89 9.82 -21.47
CA LEU A 12 22.64 9.44 -22.14
C LEU A 12 21.56 8.80 -21.26
N ILE A 13 20.30 9.02 -21.67
CA ILE A 13 19.12 8.24 -21.26
C ILE A 13 19.03 6.96 -22.10
N PRO A 14 19.03 5.75 -21.51
CA PRO A 14 18.62 4.54 -22.22
C PRO A 14 17.09 4.43 -22.27
N LEU A 15 16.51 4.60 -23.45
CA LEU A 15 15.12 4.19 -23.73
C LEU A 15 15.07 2.66 -23.78
N LEU A 16 14.54 2.01 -22.74
CA LEU A 16 14.35 0.56 -22.74
C LEU A 16 12.90 0.19 -23.08
N ALA A 17 12.75 -0.24 -24.33
CA ALA A 17 11.66 -0.94 -24.98
C ALA A 17 10.44 -1.33 -24.13
N ALA A 18 9.26 -0.86 -24.56
CA ALA A 18 7.99 -1.46 -24.19
C ALA A 18 7.91 -2.89 -24.73
N CYS A 19 7.79 -3.88 -23.84
CA CYS A 19 7.52 -5.26 -24.22
C CYS A 19 5.99 -5.49 -24.17
N ALA A 20 5.35 -5.49 -25.34
CA ALA A 20 3.93 -5.80 -25.45
C ALA A 20 3.71 -7.33 -25.41
N PRO A 21 2.82 -7.87 -24.56
CA PRO A 21 2.46 -9.27 -24.62
C PRO A 21 1.54 -9.54 -25.82
N THR A 22 2.06 -10.25 -26.82
CA THR A 22 1.26 -10.75 -27.95
C THR A 22 0.31 -11.84 -27.45
N ILE A 23 -0.98 -11.51 -27.29
CA ILE A 23 -2.02 -12.50 -26.95
C ILE A 23 -2.43 -13.23 -28.24
N PRO A 24 -2.25 -14.56 -28.36
CA PRO A 24 -2.85 -15.32 -29.45
C PRO A 24 -4.37 -15.43 -29.23
N LEU A 25 -5.13 -14.97 -30.23
CA LEU A 25 -6.60 -15.01 -30.26
C LEU A 25 -7.09 -16.45 -30.46
N PRO A 26 -7.87 -17.04 -29.53
CA PRO A 26 -8.59 -18.29 -29.79
C PRO A 26 -9.74 -18.04 -30.78
N ALA A 27 -9.85 -18.87 -31.82
CA ALA A 27 -10.90 -18.76 -32.81
C ALA A 27 -12.29 -19.10 -32.23
N PRO A 28 -13.38 -18.47 -32.73
CA PRO A 28 -14.74 -18.82 -32.32
C PRO A 28 -15.14 -20.18 -32.89
N ALA A 29 -15.29 -21.19 -32.01
CA ALA A 29 -15.98 -22.43 -32.37
C ALA A 29 -17.48 -22.17 -32.43
N SER A 30 -18.06 -22.29 -33.63
CA SER A 30 -19.51 -22.25 -33.86
C SER A 30 -20.08 -23.67 -33.90
N SER A 31 -21.35 -23.82 -33.49
CA SER A 31 -22.23 -25.01 -33.42
C SER A 31 -22.63 -25.34 -31.97
N GLY A 32 -23.91 -25.40 -31.59
CA GLY A 32 -25.14 -25.19 -32.35
C GLY A 32 -26.34 -24.97 -31.43
N PRO A 33 -27.58 -24.90 -31.96
CA PRO A 33 -28.78 -24.61 -31.16
C PRO A 33 -29.27 -25.86 -30.40
N SER A 34 -29.78 -25.64 -29.19
CA SER A 34 -30.61 -26.63 -28.49
C SER A 34 -31.72 -25.90 -27.74
N GLU A 35 -32.95 -26.02 -28.24
CA GLU A 35 -34.16 -25.55 -27.54
C GLU A 35 -34.52 -26.53 -26.42
N ALA A 36 -34.86 -26.01 -25.24
CA ALA A 36 -35.75 -26.71 -24.31
C ALA A 36 -36.43 -25.76 -23.30
N ALA A 37 -37.74 -25.60 -23.49
CA ALA A 37 -38.79 -25.43 -22.47
C ALA A 37 -38.67 -24.37 -21.34
N THR A 38 -39.61 -23.44 -21.38
CA THR A 38 -40.07 -22.58 -20.28
C THR A 38 -40.71 -23.32 -19.10
N THR A 39 -40.47 -22.84 -17.88
CA THR A 39 -41.48 -22.79 -16.79
C THR A 39 -41.33 -21.49 -15.98
N PRO A 40 -42.40 -20.72 -15.73
CA PRO A 40 -42.37 -19.59 -14.81
C PRO A 40 -42.67 -20.04 -13.37
N GLY A 41 -41.98 -19.46 -12.39
CA GLY A 41 -42.22 -19.71 -10.97
C GLY A 41 -41.96 -18.45 -10.14
N ASP A 42 -43.04 -17.78 -9.74
CA ASP A 42 -43.02 -16.73 -8.72
C ASP A 42 -42.55 -17.29 -7.37
N GLY A 43 -41.65 -16.57 -6.69
CA GLY A 43 -41.10 -16.97 -5.39
C GLY A 43 -40.29 -15.85 -4.75
N SER A 44 -40.91 -15.08 -3.85
CA SER A 44 -40.31 -13.91 -3.21
C SER A 44 -39.31 -14.22 -2.10
N SER A 45 -38.49 -13.19 -1.80
CA SER A 45 -37.76 -12.95 -0.55
C SER A 45 -36.37 -13.60 -0.37
N PRO A 46 -35.51 -12.96 0.46
CA PRO A 46 -34.08 -12.84 0.15
C PRO A 46 -33.23 -13.96 0.73
N SER A 47 -32.00 -14.06 0.23
CA SER A 47 -30.94 -14.77 0.93
C SER A 47 -29.63 -14.01 0.75
N ASP A 48 -29.18 -13.41 1.84
CA ASP A 48 -27.85 -12.87 2.03
C ASP A 48 -26.79 -13.84 1.51
N SER A 49 -26.12 -13.47 0.42
CA SER A 49 -24.79 -14.00 0.13
C SER A 49 -23.78 -13.31 1.03
N ALA A 50 -23.91 -13.55 2.34
CA ALA A 50 -22.84 -13.37 3.29
C ALA A 50 -21.75 -14.39 2.93
N GLY A 51 -20.90 -14.03 1.96
CA GLY A 51 -19.71 -14.79 1.63
C GLY A 51 -18.79 -14.77 2.85
N SER A 52 -18.85 -15.83 3.66
CA SER A 52 -17.97 -16.00 4.82
C SER A 52 -16.52 -15.81 4.37
N PRO A 53 -15.80 -14.78 4.86
CA PRO A 53 -14.35 -14.84 4.76
C PRO A 53 -13.91 -16.04 5.58
N SER A 54 -13.20 -16.98 4.95
CA SER A 54 -12.39 -17.93 5.71
C SER A 54 -11.35 -17.11 6.45
N ALA A 55 -11.63 -16.81 7.72
CA ALA A 55 -10.73 -16.09 8.59
C ALA A 55 -9.48 -16.95 8.83
N SER A 56 -8.47 -16.75 7.98
CA SER A 56 -7.09 -17.14 8.27
C SER A 56 -6.67 -16.38 9.52
N THR A 57 -6.65 -17.06 10.66
CA THR A 57 -6.39 -16.46 11.97
C THR A 57 -5.03 -15.75 12.01
N GLY A 58 -5.03 -14.43 11.73
CA GLY A 58 -3.83 -13.57 11.76
C GLY A 58 -3.56 -12.74 10.49
N ALA A 59 -4.22 -12.99 9.36
CA ALA A 59 -3.99 -12.23 8.12
C ALA A 59 -5.13 -11.25 7.81
N LEU A 60 -4.77 -10.01 7.48
CA LEU A 60 -5.68 -8.94 7.03
C LEU A 60 -5.91 -9.04 5.52
N SER A 61 -7.11 -8.71 5.06
CA SER A 61 -7.36 -8.44 3.64
C SER A 61 -6.62 -7.18 3.16
N LEU A 62 -6.54 -6.98 1.84
CA LEU A 62 -5.95 -5.78 1.25
C LEU A 62 -6.66 -4.52 1.76
N LYS A 63 -8.00 -4.51 1.73
CA LYS A 63 -8.82 -3.41 2.24
C LYS A 63 -8.55 -3.10 3.71
N GLU A 64 -8.60 -4.10 4.60
CA GLU A 64 -8.33 -3.91 6.03
C GLU A 64 -6.89 -3.42 6.27
N GLY A 65 -5.92 -3.90 5.49
CA GLY A 65 -4.54 -3.40 5.52
C GLY A 65 -4.41 -1.94 5.09
N CYS A 66 -5.20 -1.48 4.12
CA CYS A 66 -5.25 -0.08 3.71
C CYS A 66 -5.90 0.81 4.79
N GLU A 67 -7.02 0.39 5.37
CA GLU A 67 -7.75 1.13 6.42
C GLU A 67 -6.94 1.19 7.72
N LYS A 68 -6.26 0.09 8.09
CA LYS A 68 -5.34 0.04 9.22
C LYS A 68 -4.15 0.99 9.01
N PHE A 69 -3.64 1.15 7.79
CA PHE A 69 -2.54 2.09 7.53
C PHE A 69 -2.96 3.53 7.82
N ASN A 70 -4.11 3.97 7.30
CA ASN A 70 -4.65 5.31 7.58
C ASN A 70 -4.85 5.56 9.08
N THR A 71 -5.27 4.53 9.82
CA THR A 71 -5.43 4.60 11.28
C THR A 71 -4.08 4.79 11.99
N LEU A 72 -3.01 4.13 11.53
CA LEU A 72 -1.68 4.27 12.13
C LEU A 72 -0.97 5.58 11.71
N ASP A 73 -1.19 6.06 10.48
CA ASP A 73 -0.77 7.39 10.02
C ASP A 73 -1.41 8.51 10.86
N GLU A 74 -2.73 8.43 11.11
CA GLU A 74 -3.45 9.36 11.99
C GLU A 74 -2.90 9.33 13.42
N LYS A 75 -2.61 8.14 13.96
CA LYS A 75 -1.96 8.00 15.28
C LYS A 75 -0.61 8.69 15.30
N LEU A 76 0.25 8.49 14.29
CA LEU A 76 1.57 9.13 14.25
C LEU A 76 1.44 10.66 14.15
N ALA A 77 0.48 11.16 13.37
CA ALA A 77 0.20 12.59 13.23
C ALA A 77 -0.29 13.23 14.54
N GLY A 78 -1.00 12.47 15.39
CA GLY A 78 -1.48 12.91 16.69
C GLY A 78 -0.46 12.82 17.84
N LEU A 79 0.68 12.14 17.64
CA LEU A 79 1.72 12.00 18.68
C LEU A 79 2.57 13.27 18.80
N GLN A 80 2.95 13.60 20.04
CA GLN A 80 3.94 14.65 20.27
C GLN A 80 5.35 14.15 19.91
N PRO A 81 6.21 14.97 19.28
CA PRO A 81 7.58 14.59 18.92
C PRO A 81 8.51 14.20 20.09
N THR A 82 8.05 14.35 21.33
CA THR A 82 8.76 13.99 22.56
C THR A 82 8.16 12.75 23.25
N ASP A 83 7.05 12.20 22.75
CA ASP A 83 6.40 11.02 23.32
C ASP A 83 7.10 9.72 22.91
N LYS A 84 8.23 9.44 23.57
CA LYS A 84 9.03 8.23 23.37
C LYS A 84 8.20 6.94 23.47
N LYS A 85 7.22 6.89 24.40
CA LYS A 85 6.42 5.68 24.62
C LYS A 85 5.37 5.53 23.54
N GLY A 86 4.62 6.58 23.22
CA GLY A 86 3.65 6.55 22.12
C GLY A 86 4.29 6.19 20.79
N LEU A 87 5.50 6.71 20.51
CA LEU A 87 6.28 6.36 19.32
C LEU A 87 6.73 4.89 19.33
N LEU A 88 7.22 4.37 20.46
CA LEU A 88 7.61 2.95 20.57
C LEU A 88 6.41 2.01 20.43
N ASP A 89 5.29 2.29 21.11
CA ASP A 89 4.06 1.51 21.04
C ASP A 89 3.49 1.50 19.60
N LEU A 90 3.63 2.62 18.88
CA LEU A 90 3.19 2.74 17.49
C LEU A 90 4.14 2.06 16.50
N TRP A 91 5.44 2.05 16.77
CA TRP A 91 6.42 1.24 16.01
C TRP A 91 6.04 -0.24 16.07
N ASP A 92 5.76 -0.72 17.29
CA ASP A 92 5.23 -2.04 17.62
C ASP A 92 3.93 -2.38 16.87
N GLU A 93 3.02 -1.41 16.70
CA GLU A 93 1.80 -1.57 15.90
C GLU A 93 2.06 -1.65 14.39
N PHE A 94 2.97 -0.84 13.84
CA PHE A 94 3.35 -0.91 12.42
C PHE A 94 4.08 -2.22 12.10
N ASP A 95 5.00 -2.66 12.97
CA ASP A 95 5.78 -3.88 12.76
C ASP A 95 4.88 -5.12 12.76
N ARG A 96 4.04 -5.30 13.80
CA ARG A 96 3.06 -6.40 13.85
C ARG A 96 2.05 -6.36 12.71
N ALA A 97 1.60 -5.17 12.30
CA ALA A 97 0.69 -5.06 11.16
C ALA A 97 1.39 -5.42 9.84
N SER A 98 2.70 -5.16 9.72
CA SER A 98 3.48 -5.50 8.53
C SER A 98 3.53 -7.01 8.24
N ASP A 99 3.49 -7.86 9.27
CA ASP A 99 3.46 -9.31 9.11
C ASP A 99 2.03 -9.85 8.89
N ALA A 100 1.00 -9.05 9.20
CA ALA A 100 -0.42 -9.40 9.01
C ALA A 100 -0.99 -8.95 7.66
N VAL A 101 -0.41 -7.94 6.99
CA VAL A 101 -0.91 -7.44 5.69
C VAL A 101 -0.40 -8.22 4.48
N PRO A 102 -1.10 -8.16 3.33
CA PRO A 102 -0.61 -8.72 2.07
C PRO A 102 0.77 -8.18 1.67
N TYR A 103 1.56 -9.02 0.98
CA TYR A 103 2.95 -8.75 0.61
C TYR A 103 3.17 -7.34 0.02
N ASP A 104 2.29 -6.91 -0.89
CA ASP A 104 2.42 -5.62 -1.57
C ASP A 104 2.26 -4.39 -0.66
N LEU A 105 1.62 -4.54 0.51
CA LEU A 105 1.55 -3.50 1.55
C LEU A 105 2.72 -3.55 2.54
N GLN A 106 3.43 -4.68 2.67
CA GLN A 106 4.46 -4.83 3.71
C GLN A 106 5.58 -3.79 3.59
N GLY A 107 5.96 -3.42 2.36
CA GLY A 107 6.96 -2.37 2.14
C GLY A 107 6.54 -1.00 2.67
N LEU A 108 5.24 -0.65 2.62
CA LEU A 108 4.73 0.58 3.20
C LEU A 108 4.77 0.55 4.73
N TYR A 109 4.34 -0.57 5.33
CA TYR A 109 4.38 -0.72 6.78
C TYR A 109 5.81 -0.74 7.35
N LYS A 110 6.74 -1.46 6.70
CA LYS A 110 8.15 -1.55 7.14
C LYS A 110 8.93 -0.25 6.91
N SER A 111 8.66 0.49 5.82
CA SER A 111 9.25 1.83 5.65
C SER A 111 8.69 2.84 6.66
N MET A 112 7.40 2.73 7.02
CA MET A 112 6.82 3.58 8.06
C MET A 112 7.34 3.23 9.47
N SER A 113 7.55 1.95 9.80
CA SER A 113 8.15 1.60 11.10
C SER A 113 9.57 2.17 11.24
N VAL A 114 10.38 2.19 10.17
CA VAL A 114 11.68 2.89 10.17
C VAL A 114 11.53 4.39 10.48
N VAL A 115 10.52 5.07 9.88
CA VAL A 115 10.24 6.49 10.16
C VAL A 115 9.82 6.72 11.63
N VAL A 116 8.93 5.88 12.17
CA VAL A 116 8.52 5.94 13.59
C VAL A 116 9.72 5.73 14.52
N LEU A 117 10.59 4.76 14.22
CA LEU A 117 11.79 4.47 15.00
C LEU A 117 12.78 5.65 14.98
N ALA A 118 12.93 6.31 13.83
CA ALA A 118 13.77 7.51 13.71
C ALA A 118 13.19 8.70 14.51
N TYR A 119 11.85 8.86 14.54
CA TYR A 119 11.21 9.82 15.46
C TYR A 119 11.44 9.45 16.93
N GLN A 120 11.40 8.15 17.29
CA GLN A 120 11.66 7.68 18.65
C GLN A 120 13.10 8.02 19.08
N GLY A 121 14.11 7.70 18.25
CA GLY A 121 15.50 8.07 18.51
C GLY A 121 15.67 9.59 18.70
N LYS A 122 15.08 10.40 17.82
CA LYS A 122 15.10 11.87 17.99
C LYS A 122 14.46 12.31 19.32
N ALA A 123 13.33 11.72 19.70
CA ALA A 123 12.70 11.98 21.00
C ALA A 123 13.62 11.55 22.16
N ALA A 124 14.40 10.47 21.99
CA ALA A 124 15.41 10.00 22.92
C ALA A 124 16.59 10.98 23.11
N GLY A 125 16.84 11.86 22.14
CA GLY A 125 18.05 12.70 22.05
C GLY A 125 19.12 12.11 21.11
N GLU A 126 18.75 11.12 20.29
CA GLU A 126 19.63 10.32 19.44
C GLU A 126 19.31 10.58 17.96
N GLY A 127 20.19 11.33 17.28
CA GLY A 127 20.02 11.69 15.87
C GLY A 127 18.94 12.75 15.61
N ASP A 128 18.71 13.03 14.32
CA ASP A 128 17.94 14.20 13.86
C ASP A 128 16.45 13.91 13.53
N GLY A 129 16.06 12.64 13.56
CA GLY A 129 14.76 12.14 13.09
C GLY A 129 14.86 11.41 11.74
N PRO A 130 13.72 11.12 11.08
CA PRO A 130 13.72 10.45 9.78
C PRO A 130 14.44 11.27 8.72
N SER A 131 15.40 10.63 8.03
CA SER A 131 16.18 11.24 6.97
C SER A 131 15.34 11.47 5.71
N LYS A 132 15.84 12.28 4.77
CA LYS A 132 15.18 12.46 3.47
C LYS A 132 15.00 11.12 2.73
N GLN A 133 15.94 10.19 2.88
CA GLN A 133 15.89 8.88 2.23
C GLN A 133 14.76 8.00 2.80
N ASP A 134 14.54 8.04 4.12
CA ASP A 134 13.47 7.28 4.76
C ASP A 134 12.09 7.78 4.30
N LYS A 135 11.93 9.12 4.21
CA LYS A 135 10.72 9.77 3.72
C LYS A 135 10.44 9.49 2.24
N ASP A 136 11.48 9.48 1.42
CA ASP A 136 11.37 9.12 0.00
C ASP A 136 10.97 7.65 -0.17
N LEU A 137 11.56 6.74 0.60
CA LEU A 137 11.20 5.32 0.60
C LEU A 137 9.73 5.09 0.98
N VAL A 138 9.25 5.76 2.05
CA VAL A 138 7.81 5.77 2.39
C VAL A 138 6.98 6.30 1.23
N SER A 139 7.37 7.42 0.61
CA SER A 139 6.63 8.02 -0.51
C SER A 139 6.51 7.06 -1.70
N GLN A 140 7.59 6.36 -2.06
CA GLN A 140 7.59 5.34 -3.12
C GLN A 140 6.65 4.17 -2.80
N HIS A 141 6.68 3.66 -1.57
CA HIS A 141 5.77 2.58 -1.15
C HIS A 141 4.32 3.05 -1.03
N PHE A 142 4.08 4.27 -0.58
CA PHE A 142 2.75 4.88 -0.46
C PHE A 142 2.09 5.05 -1.82
N LEU A 143 2.82 5.53 -2.84
CA LEU A 143 2.31 5.66 -4.20
C LEU A 143 1.93 4.28 -4.79
N ARG A 144 2.75 3.25 -4.57
CA ARG A 144 2.42 1.87 -4.98
C ARG A 144 1.16 1.37 -4.28
N ALA A 145 1.11 1.47 -2.95
CA ALA A 145 0.00 0.99 -2.14
C ALA A 145 -1.31 1.74 -2.46
N SER A 146 -1.25 3.05 -2.74
CA SER A 146 -2.43 3.85 -3.11
C SER A 146 -3.11 3.32 -4.37
N GLY A 147 -2.33 2.84 -5.35
CA GLY A 147 -2.86 2.18 -6.55
C GLY A 147 -3.55 0.84 -6.29
N LEU A 148 -3.22 0.16 -5.18
CA LEU A 148 -3.82 -1.10 -4.75
C LEU A 148 -5.05 -0.87 -3.85
N CYS A 149 -5.00 0.16 -3.01
CA CYS A 149 -6.08 0.49 -2.06
C CYS A 149 -7.27 1.20 -2.73
N THR A 150 -7.04 1.99 -3.78
CA THR A 150 -8.11 2.75 -4.46
C THR A 150 -9.18 1.82 -5.09
N PRO A 151 -8.83 0.72 -5.79
CA PRO A 151 -9.81 -0.29 -6.23
C PRO A 151 -10.63 -0.93 -5.10
N GLU A 152 -10.05 -1.10 -3.91
CA GLU A 152 -10.73 -1.60 -2.70
C GLU A 152 -11.65 -0.55 -2.03
N GLY A 153 -11.76 0.64 -2.62
CA GLY A 153 -12.53 1.76 -2.10
C GLY A 153 -11.82 2.57 -1.00
N VAL A 154 -10.53 2.33 -0.76
CA VAL A 154 -9.76 3.00 0.31
C VAL A 154 -8.78 4.01 -0.29
N THR A 155 -9.01 5.29 -0.03
CA THR A 155 -8.02 6.34 -0.31
C THR A 155 -7.00 6.37 0.81
N LEU A 156 -5.73 6.09 0.52
CA LEU A 156 -4.67 6.20 1.53
C LEU A 156 -4.37 7.68 1.84
N THR A 157 -4.01 7.97 3.10
CA THR A 157 -3.53 9.28 3.55
C THR A 157 -2.13 9.16 4.15
N LEU A 158 -1.33 10.22 3.99
CA LEU A 158 0.02 10.29 4.55
C LEU A 158 0.25 11.71 5.08
N LYS A 159 0.36 11.87 6.40
CA LYS A 159 0.39 13.17 7.08
C LYS A 159 1.75 13.52 7.71
N VAL A 160 2.65 12.54 7.77
CA VAL A 160 3.80 12.51 8.71
C VAL A 160 5.17 12.51 8.02
N LEU A 161 5.25 13.03 6.79
CA LEU A 161 6.50 13.26 6.04
C LEU A 161 6.87 14.74 5.98
#